data_AF-A0A916I7I6-F1
#
_entry.id   AF-A0A916I7I6-F1
#
_cell.length_a   1.000
_cell.length_b   1.000
_cell.length_c   1.000
_cell.angle_alpha   90.00
_cell.angle_beta   90.00
_cell.angle_gamma   90.00
#
_symmetry.space_group_name_H-M   'P 1'
#
loop_
_entity.id
_entity.type
_entity.pdbx_description
1 polymer ?
#
loop_
_entity_poly.entity_id
_entity_poly.type
_entity_poly.pdbx_seq_one_letter_code
_entity_poly.pdbx_strand_id
1 'polypeptide(L)'
;MNLHKCKYLPGSLRRSAGQPVREFEHAVIVCAKHALACRRQNLRKVQFAKIAAVLEPQEDAVIPEDVRRFIFTAVPSMPYLEAMLLFFRAPDVQRSAVEVARSLYLPERRAMELIEQLHEVGIVAREGDARFRYAPRDPSLASAVERLAEVYADDIIGVTHLVHDAMGKSAQRFADAFKLRKDH
;
A
#
# COMPACT_ATOMS: atom_id res chain seq x y z
N MET A 1 -2.56 33.54 -16.03
CA MET A 1 -3.63 32.60 -16.43
C MET A 1 -3.87 31.64 -15.27
N ASN A 2 -4.67 32.08 -14.30
CA ASN A 2 -6.07 31.66 -14.03
C ASN A 2 -6.19 30.40 -13.16
N LEU A 3 -5.82 30.57 -11.89
CA LEU A 3 -6.29 29.78 -10.77
C LEU A 3 -7.76 30.15 -10.50
N HIS A 4 -8.69 29.26 -10.83
CA HIS A 4 -10.07 29.38 -10.44
C HIS A 4 -10.21 29.21 -8.92
N LYS A 5 -10.77 30.26 -8.30
CA LYS A 5 -11.15 30.42 -6.89
C LYS A 5 -11.82 29.17 -6.30
N CYS A 6 -11.20 28.58 -5.28
CA CYS A 6 -11.89 27.71 -4.34
C CYS A 6 -12.68 28.59 -3.34
N LYS A 7 -14.01 28.55 -3.41
CA LYS A 7 -14.94 29.48 -2.72
C LYS A 7 -15.29 29.10 -1.26
N TYR A 8 -14.60 28.15 -0.62
CA TYR A 8 -14.95 27.69 0.72
C TYR A 8 -13.76 27.69 1.69
N LEU A 9 -13.36 28.90 2.10
CA LEU A 9 -12.65 29.11 3.36
C LEU A 9 -13.37 30.27 4.07
N PRO A 10 -14.23 30.03 5.07
CA PRO A 10 -14.52 31.08 6.03
C PRO A 10 -13.33 31.22 6.97
N GLY A 11 -12.87 32.46 7.10
CA GLY A 11 -11.72 32.84 7.89
C GLY A 11 -11.87 32.56 9.38
N SER A 12 -10.71 32.38 10.01
CA SER A 12 -10.41 32.62 11.43
C SER A 12 -11.52 32.32 12.43
N LEU A 13 -11.56 31.07 12.92
CA LEU A 13 -12.25 30.74 14.17
C LEU A 13 -11.44 31.31 15.36
N ARG A 14 -11.64 32.58 15.69
CA ARG A 14 -11.36 33.09 17.04
C ARG A 14 -12.48 32.61 17.96
N ARG A 15 -12.13 31.94 19.06
CA ARG A 15 -13.06 31.59 20.15
C ARG A 15 -13.65 32.88 20.75
N SER A 16 -14.95 33.08 20.65
CA SER A 16 -15.68 33.91 21.60
C SER A 16 -16.12 33.02 22.78
N ALA A 17 -15.88 33.51 24.00
CA ALA A 17 -16.31 32.84 25.21
C ALA A 17 -17.85 32.88 25.32
N GLY A 18 -18.50 31.72 25.44
CA GLY A 18 -19.91 31.65 25.85
C GLY A 18 -20.87 30.79 25.02
N GLN A 19 -20.44 29.94 24.08
CA GLN A 19 -21.36 29.05 23.34
C GLN A 19 -21.30 27.58 23.80
N PRO A 20 -22.43 26.85 23.77
CA PRO A 20 -22.51 25.46 24.26
C PRO A 20 -21.76 24.47 23.36
N VAL A 21 -21.06 23.53 24.01
CA VAL A 21 -20.11 22.54 23.45
C VAL A 21 -20.63 21.63 22.32
N ARG A 22 -21.93 21.61 21.99
CA ARG A 22 -22.50 20.68 21.00
C ARG A 22 -22.43 21.16 19.54
N GLU A 23 -22.06 22.40 19.30
CA GLU A 23 -22.03 23.00 17.95
C GLU A 23 -20.65 22.88 17.26
N PHE A 24 -19.59 22.63 18.03
CA PHE A 24 -18.21 22.45 17.51
C PHE A 24 -17.94 21.05 16.95
N GLU A 25 -18.63 20.00 17.41
CA GLU A 25 -18.45 18.64 16.88
C GLU A 25 -18.96 18.52 15.44
N HIS A 26 -20.03 19.24 15.07
CA HIS A 26 -20.54 19.21 13.69
C HIS A 26 -19.60 19.87 12.68
N ALA A 27 -18.87 20.93 13.07
CA ALA A 27 -17.95 21.64 12.16
C ALA A 27 -16.70 20.80 11.82
N VAL A 28 -16.15 20.05 12.79
CA VAL A 28 -15.01 19.15 12.56
C VAL A 28 -15.41 17.94 11.71
N ILE A 29 -16.63 17.41 11.91
CA ILE A 29 -17.17 16.31 11.11
C ILE A 29 -17.44 16.72 9.65
N VAL A 30 -17.87 17.95 9.39
CA VAL A 30 -18.12 18.44 8.01
C VAL A 30 -16.81 18.68 7.25
N CYS A 31 -15.74 19.10 7.92
CA CYS A 31 -14.42 19.28 7.30
C CYS A 31 -13.75 17.94 6.95
N ALA A 32 -13.85 16.95 7.84
CA ALA A 32 -13.36 15.58 7.58
C ALA A 32 -14.16 14.87 6.48
N LYS A 33 -15.49 15.07 6.43
CA LYS A 33 -16.33 14.55 5.35
C LYS A 33 -16.01 15.18 3.98
N HIS A 34 -15.66 16.46 3.91
CA HIS A 34 -15.25 17.09 2.65
C HIS A 34 -13.86 16.64 2.16
N ALA A 35 -12.89 16.45 3.07
CA ALA A 35 -11.58 15.88 2.72
C ALA A 35 -11.69 14.43 2.23
N LEU A 36 -12.57 13.63 2.84
CA LEU A 36 -12.89 12.27 2.41
C LEU A 36 -13.70 12.25 1.09
N ALA A 37 -14.56 13.24 0.84
CA ALA A 37 -15.35 13.34 -0.39
C ALA A 37 -14.51 13.75 -1.61
N CYS A 38 -13.50 14.60 -1.44
CA CYS A 38 -12.58 14.98 -2.51
C CYS A 38 -11.66 13.80 -2.92
N ARG A 39 -11.31 12.90 -1.98
CA ARG A 39 -10.55 11.67 -2.26
C ARG A 39 -11.41 10.48 -2.75
N ARG A 40 -12.75 10.51 -2.55
CA ARG A 40 -13.67 9.42 -2.92
C ARG A 40 -14.17 9.44 -4.37
N GLN A 41 -14.10 10.57 -5.08
CA GLN A 41 -14.66 10.65 -6.44
C GLN A 41 -13.76 10.07 -7.54
N ASN A 42 -12.49 9.71 -7.24
CA ASN A 42 -11.57 9.18 -8.25
C ASN A 42 -11.27 7.65 -8.13
N LEU A 43 -11.82 6.96 -7.11
CA LEU A 43 -11.52 5.53 -6.88
C LEU A 43 -12.52 4.56 -7.54
N ARG A 44 -13.65 5.03 -8.07
CA ARG A 44 -14.69 4.15 -8.66
C ARG A 44 -14.59 3.94 -10.18
N LYS A 45 -13.72 4.67 -10.89
CA LYS A 45 -13.53 4.50 -12.35
C LYS A 45 -12.32 3.64 -12.72
N VAL A 46 -11.38 3.43 -11.80
CA VAL A 46 -10.12 2.73 -12.11
C VAL A 46 -10.28 1.20 -12.10
N GLN A 47 -11.29 0.67 -11.41
CA GLN A 47 -11.36 -0.76 -11.11
C GLN A 47 -12.02 -1.64 -12.20
N PHE A 48 -12.63 -1.05 -13.24
CA PHE A 48 -13.29 -1.83 -14.30
C PHE A 48 -12.87 -1.47 -15.74
N ALA A 49 -12.14 -0.37 -15.98
CA ALA A 49 -11.70 -0.01 -17.32
C ALA A 49 -10.41 -0.75 -17.76
N LYS A 50 -9.59 -1.26 -16.83
CA LYS A 50 -8.26 -1.84 -17.16
C LYS A 50 -8.31 -3.26 -17.75
N ILE A 51 -9.45 -3.95 -17.73
CA ILE A 51 -9.61 -5.27 -18.39
C ILE A 51 -9.77 -5.12 -19.91
N ALA A 52 -10.19 -3.95 -20.41
CA ALA A 52 -10.46 -3.74 -21.84
C ALA A 52 -9.22 -3.39 -22.69
N ALA A 53 -8.05 -3.13 -22.09
CA ALA A 53 -6.85 -2.66 -22.81
C ALA A 53 -5.81 -3.76 -23.11
N VAL A 54 -6.14 -5.04 -22.91
CA VAL A 54 -5.19 -6.19 -22.96
C VAL A 54 -4.72 -6.55 -24.39
N LEU A 55 -4.86 -5.69 -25.40
CA LEU A 55 -4.48 -6.01 -26.80
C LEU A 55 -3.67 -4.92 -27.49
N GLU A 56 -2.80 -4.21 -26.77
CA GLU A 56 -1.71 -3.46 -27.40
C GLU A 56 -0.36 -4.08 -27.03
N PRO A 57 0.58 -4.22 -28.00
CA PRO A 57 1.90 -4.75 -27.74
C PRO A 57 2.56 -3.84 -26.70
N GLN A 58 2.76 -4.38 -25.50
CA GLN A 58 3.41 -3.67 -24.41
C GLN A 58 4.83 -3.37 -24.88
N GLU A 59 5.17 -2.11 -25.16
CA GLU A 59 6.56 -1.69 -25.16
C GLU A 59 7.11 -2.11 -23.80
N ASP A 60 8.13 -2.98 -23.79
CA ASP A 60 8.69 -3.57 -22.59
C ASP A 60 9.07 -2.46 -21.61
N ALA A 61 8.17 -2.14 -20.68
CA ALA A 61 8.43 -1.20 -19.61
C ALA A 61 9.50 -1.86 -18.74
N VAL A 62 10.76 -1.50 -19.00
CA VAL A 62 11.89 -2.10 -18.31
C VAL A 62 11.81 -1.68 -16.85
N ILE A 63 11.35 -2.59 -16.00
CA ILE A 63 11.31 -2.39 -14.55
C ILE A 63 12.71 -1.98 -14.09
N PRO A 64 12.86 -0.79 -13.46
CA PRO A 64 14.14 -0.27 -13.00
C PRO A 64 14.90 -1.29 -12.14
N GLU A 65 16.24 -1.32 -12.28
CA GLU A 65 17.06 -2.33 -11.62
C GLU A 65 16.96 -2.27 -10.09
N ASP A 66 16.85 -1.07 -9.52
CA ASP A 66 16.71 -0.87 -8.08
C ASP A 66 15.38 -1.43 -7.54
N VAL A 67 14.28 -1.21 -8.26
CA VAL A 67 12.96 -1.78 -7.94
C VAL A 67 12.98 -3.30 -8.09
N ARG A 68 13.57 -3.81 -9.18
CA ARG A 68 13.77 -5.24 -9.39
C ARG A 68 14.53 -5.86 -8.23
N ARG A 69 15.67 -5.27 -7.85
CA ARG A 69 16.51 -5.74 -6.74
C ARG A 69 15.72 -5.74 -5.43
N PHE A 70 14.99 -4.66 -5.14
CA PHE A 70 14.14 -4.58 -3.96
C PHE A 70 13.09 -5.70 -3.92
N ILE A 71 12.40 -5.96 -5.04
CA ILE A 71 11.44 -7.08 -5.16
C ILE A 71 12.11 -8.41 -4.83
N PHE A 72 13.25 -8.72 -5.45
CA PHE A 72 13.96 -10.00 -5.22
C PHE A 72 14.43 -10.17 -3.77
N THR A 73 14.78 -9.08 -3.07
CA THR A 73 15.35 -9.16 -1.72
C THR A 73 14.34 -9.04 -0.59
N ALA A 74 13.24 -8.32 -0.80
CA ALA A 74 12.36 -7.86 0.27
C ALA A 74 10.89 -8.26 0.08
N VAL A 75 10.48 -8.74 -1.11
CA VAL A 75 9.08 -9.05 -1.41
C VAL A 75 8.90 -10.57 -1.59
N PRO A 76 8.54 -11.30 -0.52
CA PRO A 76 8.45 -12.77 -0.55
C PRO A 76 7.19 -13.31 -1.24
N SER A 77 6.16 -12.48 -1.48
CA SER A 77 4.91 -12.92 -2.12
C SER A 77 4.02 -11.73 -2.54
N MET A 78 3.02 -11.98 -3.39
CA MET A 78 2.02 -10.97 -3.75
C MET A 78 1.21 -10.44 -2.58
N PRO A 79 0.64 -11.28 -1.68
CA PRO A 79 -0.09 -10.77 -0.53
C PRO A 79 0.75 -9.85 0.36
N TYR A 80 2.05 -10.09 0.46
CA TYR A 80 2.97 -9.22 1.18
C TYR A 80 3.13 -7.86 0.50
N LEU A 81 3.35 -7.84 -0.82
CA LEU A 81 3.41 -6.60 -1.61
C LEU A 81 2.13 -5.79 -1.44
N GLU A 82 0.98 -6.43 -1.59
CA GLU A 82 -0.32 -5.76 -1.47
C GLU A 82 -0.57 -5.23 -0.05
N ALA A 83 -0.21 -5.99 0.98
CA ALA A 83 -0.28 -5.53 2.37
C ALA A 83 0.60 -4.29 2.59
N MET A 84 1.84 -4.31 2.09
CA MET A 84 2.75 -3.17 2.14
C MET A 84 2.16 -1.94 1.44
N LEU A 85 1.66 -2.09 0.21
CA LEU A 85 1.06 -0.99 -0.55
C LEU A 85 -0.25 -0.49 0.08
N LEU A 86 -1.00 -1.35 0.76
CA LEU A 86 -2.20 -0.96 1.50
C LEU A 86 -1.84 0.05 2.61
N PHE A 87 -0.78 -0.22 3.40
CA PHE A 87 -0.27 0.72 4.41
C PHE A 87 0.31 2.00 3.78
N PHE A 88 1.15 1.86 2.76
CA PHE A 88 1.74 3.00 2.04
C PHE A 88 0.70 4.01 1.52
N ARG A 89 -0.40 3.53 0.92
CA ARG A 89 -1.45 4.39 0.33
C ARG A 89 -2.21 5.26 1.34
N ALA A 90 -2.15 4.94 2.63
CA ALA A 90 -2.84 5.68 3.69
C ALA A 90 -2.01 5.67 4.98
N PRO A 91 -0.90 6.44 5.05
CA PRO A 91 0.09 6.29 6.09
C PRO A 91 -0.40 6.70 7.48
N ASP A 92 -1.33 7.64 7.55
CA ASP A 92 -1.94 8.12 8.81
C ASP A 92 -3.03 7.18 9.35
N VAL A 93 -3.42 6.16 8.58
CA VAL A 93 -4.50 5.25 8.95
C VAL A 93 -3.92 4.04 9.67
N GLN A 94 -4.27 3.91 10.94
CA GLN A 94 -4.02 2.69 11.71
C GLN A 94 -4.98 1.60 11.27
N ARG A 95 -4.46 0.38 11.03
CA ARG A 95 -5.26 -0.79 10.66
C ARG A 95 -5.03 -1.96 11.60
N SER A 96 -6.09 -2.73 11.84
CA SER A 96 -6.01 -4.05 12.48
C SER A 96 -5.86 -5.17 11.45
N ALA A 97 -5.53 -6.38 11.92
CA ALA A 97 -5.48 -7.57 11.07
C ALA A 97 -6.82 -7.86 10.37
N VAL A 98 -7.95 -7.62 11.04
CA VAL A 98 -9.31 -7.78 10.47
C VAL A 98 -9.51 -6.87 9.26
N GLU A 99 -9.07 -5.61 9.33
CA GLU A 99 -9.23 -4.63 8.26
C GLU A 99 -8.35 -4.97 7.05
N VAL A 100 -7.11 -5.43 7.30
CA VAL A 100 -6.20 -5.91 6.26
C VAL A 100 -6.74 -7.18 5.60
N ALA A 101 -7.20 -8.15 6.39
CA ALA A 101 -7.80 -9.40 5.92
C ALA A 101 -8.98 -9.16 4.96
N ARG A 102 -9.90 -8.25 5.33
CA ARG A 102 -11.03 -7.87 4.47
C ARG A 102 -10.57 -7.19 3.18
N SER A 103 -9.54 -6.36 3.25
CA SER A 103 -9.02 -5.63 2.08
C SER A 103 -8.32 -6.56 1.09
N LEU A 104 -7.64 -7.59 1.58
CA LEU A 104 -6.88 -8.56 0.78
C LEU A 104 -7.66 -9.85 0.48
N TYR A 105 -8.88 -9.99 0.99
CA TYR A 105 -9.69 -11.22 0.93
C TYR A 105 -8.96 -12.46 1.47
N LEU A 106 -8.28 -12.30 2.61
CA LEU A 106 -7.52 -13.35 3.28
C LEU A 106 -8.12 -13.73 4.64
N PRO A 107 -7.82 -14.93 5.18
CA PRO A 107 -8.07 -15.23 6.58
C PRO A 107 -7.34 -14.25 7.52
N GLU A 108 -7.97 -13.87 8.63
CA GLU A 108 -7.41 -12.90 9.58
C GLU A 108 -6.03 -13.30 10.12
N ARG A 109 -5.85 -14.57 10.45
CA ARG A 109 -4.55 -15.13 10.86
C ARG A 109 -3.46 -14.83 9.83
N ARG A 110 -3.76 -15.03 8.54
CA ARG A 110 -2.79 -14.80 7.47
C ARG A 110 -2.48 -13.31 7.30
N ALA A 111 -3.48 -12.44 7.47
CA ALA A 111 -3.24 -11.00 7.48
C ALA A 111 -2.35 -10.56 8.64
N MET A 112 -2.54 -11.13 9.84
CA MET A 112 -1.66 -10.87 10.99
C MET A 112 -0.22 -11.32 10.69
N GLU A 113 -0.02 -12.53 10.17
CA GLU A 113 1.31 -13.03 9.78
C GLU A 113 2.01 -12.09 8.79
N LEU A 114 1.28 -11.51 7.83
CA LEU A 114 1.83 -10.53 6.88
C LEU A 114 2.18 -9.21 7.58
N ILE A 115 1.32 -8.71 8.47
CA ILE A 115 1.57 -7.47 9.22
C ILE A 115 2.79 -7.63 10.14
N GLU A 116 2.93 -8.77 10.80
CA GLU A 116 4.09 -9.07 11.65
C GLU A 116 5.38 -9.08 10.84
N GLN A 117 5.40 -9.73 9.68
CA GLN A 117 6.56 -9.69 8.77
C GLN A 117 6.88 -8.25 8.33
N LEU A 118 5.88 -7.43 8.00
CA LEU A 118 6.07 -6.02 7.66
C LEU A 118 6.60 -5.21 8.85
N HIS A 119 6.18 -5.57 10.07
CA HIS A 119 6.63 -4.92 11.30
C HIS A 119 8.09 -5.27 11.60
N GLU A 120 8.47 -6.54 11.48
CA GLU A 120 9.83 -7.03 11.70
C GLU A 120 10.86 -6.36 10.77
N VAL A 121 10.52 -6.17 9.50
CA VAL A 121 11.41 -5.47 8.56
C VAL A 121 11.36 -3.94 8.70
N GLY A 122 10.45 -3.43 9.53
CA GLY A 122 10.30 -2.02 9.83
C GLY A 122 9.58 -1.21 8.74
N ILE A 123 8.60 -1.79 8.03
CA ILE A 123 7.71 -1.05 7.11
C ILE A 123 6.53 -0.43 7.88
N VAL A 124 6.03 -1.15 8.89
CA VAL A 124 4.94 -0.70 9.75
C VAL A 124 5.37 -0.67 11.22
N ALA A 125 4.79 0.26 11.97
CA ALA A 125 4.93 0.32 13.43
C ALA A 125 3.61 -0.06 14.10
N ARG A 126 3.70 -0.71 15.26
CA ARG A 126 2.56 -1.00 16.11
C ARG A 126 2.13 0.27 16.84
N GLU A 127 0.84 0.54 16.84
CA GLU A 127 0.19 1.70 17.48
C GLU A 127 -0.88 1.18 18.44
N GLY A 128 -0.58 1.14 19.74
CA GLY A 128 -1.48 0.58 20.74
C GLY A 128 -1.75 -0.92 20.56
N ASP A 129 -2.91 -1.38 21.03
CA ASP A 129 -3.27 -2.80 21.01
C ASP A 129 -3.69 -3.26 19.62
N ALA A 130 -2.85 -4.11 19.02
CA ALA A 130 -3.10 -4.85 17.78
C ALA A 130 -3.45 -3.98 16.55
N ARG A 131 -3.04 -2.71 16.54
CA ARG A 131 -3.13 -1.83 15.37
C ARG A 131 -1.75 -1.44 14.89
N PHE A 132 -1.66 -1.18 13.59
CA PHE A 132 -0.40 -0.87 12.92
C PHE A 132 -0.60 0.28 11.95
N ARG A 133 0.43 1.09 11.72
CA ARG A 133 0.44 2.13 10.69
C ARG A 133 1.73 2.08 9.88
N TYR A 134 1.69 2.70 8.71
CA TYR A 134 2.89 2.89 7.91
C TYR A 134 3.88 3.78 8.66
N ALA A 135 5.08 3.25 8.88
CA ALA A 135 6.15 3.93 9.59
C ALA A 135 7.48 3.24 9.22
N PRO A 136 7.98 3.48 7.99
CA PRO A 136 9.23 2.89 7.54
C PRO A 136 10.37 3.31 8.48
N ARG A 137 11.23 2.36 8.84
CA ARG A 137 12.32 2.55 9.81
C ARG A 137 13.35 3.59 9.39
N ASP A 138 13.47 3.82 8.07
CA ASP A 138 14.42 4.75 7.50
C ASP A 138 13.91 5.35 6.16
N PRO A 139 14.42 6.52 5.75
CA PRO A 139 13.98 7.17 4.50
C PRO A 139 14.32 6.38 3.22
N SER A 140 15.35 5.54 3.25
CA SER A 140 15.74 4.73 2.08
C SER A 140 14.70 3.64 1.81
N LEU A 141 14.22 2.98 2.86
CA LEU A 141 13.13 2.02 2.78
C LEU A 141 11.84 2.69 2.30
N ALA A 142 11.52 3.88 2.82
CA ALA A 142 10.37 4.66 2.36
C ALA A 142 10.44 4.93 0.84
N SER A 143 11.59 5.40 0.37
CA SER A 143 11.84 5.69 -1.06
C SER A 143 11.75 4.43 -1.94
N ALA A 144 12.21 3.27 -1.44
CA ALA A 144 12.12 2.02 -2.18
C ALA A 144 10.66 1.54 -2.32
N VAL A 145 9.86 1.69 -1.26
CA VAL A 145 8.41 1.38 -1.29
C VAL A 145 7.66 2.32 -2.23
N GLU A 146 8.00 3.61 -2.22
CA GLU A 146 7.42 4.60 -3.14
C GLU A 146 7.70 4.27 -4.60
N ARG A 147 8.97 4.03 -4.97
CA ARG A 147 9.33 3.63 -6.34
C ARG A 147 8.67 2.32 -6.77
N LEU A 148 8.57 1.35 -5.86
CA LEU A 148 7.82 0.12 -6.15
C LEU A 148 6.34 0.40 -6.38
N ALA A 149 5.72 1.29 -5.61
CA ALA A 149 4.31 1.64 -5.76
C ALA A 149 4.01 2.30 -7.11
N GLU A 150 4.91 3.15 -7.59
CA GLU A 150 4.85 3.77 -8.93
C GLU A 150 4.89 2.69 -10.03
N VAL A 151 5.94 1.86 -10.02
CA VAL A 151 6.11 0.80 -11.02
C VAL A 151 4.97 -0.21 -10.99
N TYR A 152 4.46 -0.57 -9.80
CA TYR A 152 3.34 -1.50 -9.66
C TYR A 152 2.02 -0.96 -10.22
N ALA A 153 1.81 0.36 -10.14
CA ALA A 153 0.62 1.00 -10.71
C ALA A 153 0.64 0.99 -12.25
N ASP A 154 1.84 1.15 -12.81
CA ASP A 154 2.08 1.21 -14.26
C ASP A 154 2.14 -0.18 -14.89
N ASP A 155 2.92 -1.10 -14.31
CA ASP A 155 3.17 -2.45 -14.83
C ASP A 155 2.91 -3.55 -13.78
N ILE A 156 1.63 -3.78 -13.50
CA ILE A 156 1.19 -4.85 -12.60
C ILE A 156 1.60 -6.25 -13.10
N ILE A 157 1.63 -6.47 -14.43
CA ILE A 157 1.92 -7.78 -15.02
C ILE A 157 3.41 -8.10 -14.88
N GLY A 158 4.28 -7.17 -15.25
CA GLY A 158 5.73 -7.35 -15.12
C GLY A 158 6.18 -7.50 -13.68
N VAL A 159 5.66 -6.69 -12.74
CA VAL A 159 5.92 -6.89 -11.31
C VAL A 159 5.38 -8.24 -10.85
N THR A 160 4.24 -8.67 -11.39
CA THR A 160 3.66 -9.97 -11.06
C THR A 160 4.59 -11.13 -11.42
N HIS A 161 5.08 -11.12 -12.66
CA HIS A 161 6.07 -12.10 -13.14
C HIS A 161 7.37 -12.06 -12.33
N LEU A 162 7.90 -10.86 -12.00
CA LEU A 162 9.15 -10.75 -11.24
C LEU A 162 9.09 -11.39 -9.85
N VAL A 163 8.00 -11.16 -9.10
CA VAL A 163 7.84 -11.78 -7.77
C VAL A 163 7.69 -13.30 -7.91
N HIS A 164 6.96 -13.79 -8.92
CA HIS A 164 6.87 -15.24 -9.19
C HIS A 164 8.24 -15.85 -9.54
N ASP A 165 9.03 -15.18 -10.37
CA ASP A 165 10.38 -15.61 -10.74
C ASP A 165 11.35 -15.60 -9.54
N ALA A 166 11.24 -14.61 -8.66
CA ALA A 166 12.00 -14.54 -7.41
C ALA A 166 11.74 -15.76 -6.53
N MET A 167 10.48 -16.19 -6.46
CA MET A 167 10.08 -17.38 -5.71
C MET A 167 10.54 -18.67 -6.39
N GLY A 168 10.45 -18.77 -7.71
CA GLY A 168 10.87 -19.94 -8.49
C GLY A 168 12.35 -20.28 -8.35
N LYS A 169 13.23 -19.26 -8.33
CA LYS A 169 14.68 -19.45 -8.14
C LYS A 169 15.05 -19.95 -6.75
N SER A 170 14.27 -19.62 -5.72
CA SER A 170 14.43 -20.17 -4.37
C SER A 170 14.01 -21.65 -4.33
N ALA A 171 12.85 -21.99 -4.92
CA ALA A 171 12.34 -23.36 -4.98
C ALA A 171 13.26 -24.32 -5.76
N GLN A 172 13.87 -23.87 -6.85
CA GLN A 172 14.81 -24.68 -7.65
C GLN A 172 16.07 -25.04 -6.84
N ARG A 173 16.61 -24.10 -6.04
CA ARG A 173 17.78 -24.35 -5.19
C ARG A 173 17.50 -25.38 -4.08
N PHE A 174 16.27 -25.45 -3.58
CA PHE A 174 15.86 -26.52 -2.67
C PHE A 174 15.70 -27.87 -3.38
N ALA A 175 15.10 -27.89 -4.58
CA ALA A 175 14.94 -29.13 -5.35
C ALA A 175 16.29 -29.76 -5.75
N ASP A 176 17.28 -28.94 -6.13
CA ASP A 176 18.61 -29.41 -6.51
C ASP A 176 19.39 -29.95 -5.28
N ALA A 177 19.13 -29.43 -4.08
CA ALA A 177 19.68 -29.98 -2.84
C ALA A 177 19.18 -31.41 -2.54
N PHE A 178 17.98 -31.79 -3.00
CA PHE A 178 17.47 -33.16 -2.85
C PHE A 178 17.98 -34.13 -3.92
N LYS A 179 18.44 -33.63 -5.09
CA LYS A 179 19.05 -34.47 -6.13
C LYS A 179 20.48 -34.91 -5.78
N LEU A 180 21.14 -34.21 -4.85
CA LEU A 180 22.53 -34.47 -4.45
C LEU A 180 22.72 -35.68 -3.52
N ARG A 181 21.67 -36.47 -3.25
CA ARG A 181 21.75 -37.71 -2.43
C ARG A 181 21.62 -39.00 -3.23
N LYS A 182 21.68 -38.95 -4.58
CA LYS A 182 21.47 -40.14 -5.42
C LYS A 182 22.75 -40.77 -6.01
N ASP A 183 23.93 -40.20 -5.79
CA ASP A 183 25.20 -40.73 -6.33
C ASP A 183 26.28 -41.01 -5.27
N HIS A 184 25.89 -41.58 -4.12
CA HIS A 184 26.83 -42.23 -3.19
C HIS A 184 26.22 -43.52 -2.61
#